data_AF-A0A1E4ZTD6-F1
#
_entry.id   AF-A0A1E4ZTD6-F1
#
_cell.length_a   1.000
_cell.length_b   1.000
_cell.length_c   1.000
_cell.angle_alpha   90.00
_cell.angle_beta   90.00
_cell.angle_gamma   90.00
#
_symmetry.space_group_name_H-M   'P 1'
#
loop_
_entity.id
_entity.type
_entity.pdbx_description
1 polymer ?
#
loop_
_entity_poly.entity_id
_entity_poly.type
_entity_poly.pdbx_seq_one_letter_code
_entity_poly.pdbx_strand_id
1 'polypeptide(L)'
;MRVTVGMFFYSLTIYCSLFLLTNQAWAQNEAAQCDSVIPVSVPAFSCSDGLVVPKVVDRMGHCEKPEDLYTTCRKYSTLGKLAENNKKDVQIRFSCRRAKLDDATSPFHDIAVIQHNEKTGATCFYQYLGSHSGENLPAPNSAAGKNFWNQPVDYCSSCHTNGPFIRSPDYWQVVDAHSDHILPSVYSIKKYTLANTTPYQVYDVYKKGNACVSCHNVGAYKTSEGSQLQIGRVNKLAAGQVHSLSGGNSPTVSGYDDFMADYAGGRENAVKALEDLEGCLGSTSTDCGVVSTERSSVCANEPLGTQCYWMENSSGNYCWVKSPSGVGDINSCKALDSCNGGGGASGGGCYKWAECPNCNRFPW
;
A
#
# COMPACT_ATOMS: atom_id res chain seq x y z
N MET A 1 61.25 41.00 -14.90
CA MET A 1 59.82 40.99 -14.53
C MET A 1 59.42 39.56 -14.26
N ARG A 2 59.38 39.13 -12.99
CA ARG A 2 58.98 37.76 -12.60
C ARG A 2 57.48 37.78 -12.30
N VAL A 3 56.70 37.04 -13.07
CA VAL A 3 55.28 36.84 -12.84
C VAL A 3 55.13 35.56 -12.01
N THR A 4 54.66 35.72 -10.78
CA THR A 4 54.34 34.62 -9.87
C THR A 4 52.94 34.11 -10.22
N VAL A 5 52.82 32.86 -10.67
CA VAL A 5 51.52 32.20 -10.87
C VAL A 5 51.11 31.55 -9.55
N GLY A 6 50.07 32.09 -8.92
CA GLY A 6 49.46 31.50 -7.73
C GLY A 6 48.53 30.34 -8.10
N MET A 7 48.85 29.15 -7.61
CA MET A 7 47.96 27.98 -7.60
C MET A 7 46.80 28.21 -6.63
N PHE A 8 45.57 28.33 -7.15
CA PHE A 8 44.34 28.09 -6.40
C PHE A 8 43.89 26.65 -6.64
N PHE A 9 44.20 25.75 -5.69
CA PHE A 9 43.71 24.37 -5.68
C PHE A 9 43.19 24.02 -4.29
N TYR A 10 42.10 24.63 -3.84
CA TYR A 10 41.34 24.11 -2.70
C TYR A 10 39.87 24.52 -2.86
N SER A 11 38.97 23.59 -2.55
CA SER A 11 37.51 23.76 -2.43
C SER A 11 36.63 23.30 -3.62
N LEU A 12 36.86 22.08 -4.14
CA LEU A 12 35.82 21.36 -4.90
C LEU A 12 35.58 19.90 -4.42
N THR A 13 36.18 19.47 -3.32
CA THR A 13 36.08 18.07 -2.84
C THR A 13 35.14 17.90 -1.63
N ILE A 14 34.71 18.98 -0.97
CA ILE A 14 33.88 18.88 0.25
C ILE A 14 32.37 18.78 -0.08
N TYR A 15 31.92 19.32 -1.21
CA TYR A 15 30.48 19.28 -1.58
C TYR A 15 30.00 17.91 -2.10
N CYS A 16 30.88 17.08 -2.67
CA CYS A 16 30.49 15.76 -3.19
C CYS A 16 30.25 14.74 -2.06
N SER A 17 30.98 14.87 -0.94
CA SER A 17 30.86 13.97 0.22
C SER A 17 29.59 14.23 1.06
N LEU A 18 29.08 15.46 1.09
CA LEU A 18 27.85 15.80 1.81
C LEU A 18 26.58 15.30 1.11
N PHE A 19 26.58 15.18 -0.23
CA PHE A 19 25.44 14.62 -1.00
C PHE A 19 25.37 13.09 -0.95
N LEU A 20 26.49 12.41 -0.74
CA LEU A 20 26.53 10.95 -0.59
C LEU A 20 26.15 10.49 0.83
N LEU A 21 26.49 11.29 1.85
CA LEU A 21 26.17 10.97 3.25
C LEU A 21 24.68 11.14 3.60
N THR A 22 23.97 12.08 2.96
CA THR A 22 22.53 12.28 3.21
C THR A 22 21.66 11.16 2.64
N ASN A 23 22.05 10.58 1.49
CA ASN A 23 21.30 9.48 0.87
C ASN A 23 21.47 8.14 1.61
N GLN A 24 22.65 7.84 2.16
CA GLN A 24 22.90 6.57 2.86
C GLN A 24 22.29 6.50 4.28
N ALA A 25 22.05 7.65 4.93
CA ALA A 25 21.42 7.69 6.25
C ALA A 25 19.90 7.44 6.21
N TRP A 26 19.24 7.72 5.08
CA TRP A 26 17.79 7.66 4.96
C TRP A 26 17.27 6.22 4.79
N ALA A 27 17.88 5.41 3.90
CA ALA A 27 17.49 4.01 3.68
C ALA A 27 17.60 3.12 4.93
N GLN A 28 18.56 3.41 5.83
CA GLN A 28 18.70 2.68 7.11
C GLN A 28 17.54 2.94 8.06
N ASN A 29 17.11 4.20 8.11
CA ASN A 29 16.09 4.62 9.06
C ASN A 29 14.77 3.94 8.72
N GLU A 30 14.52 3.69 7.44
CA GLU A 30 13.28 3.10 6.94
C GLU A 30 13.18 1.59 7.18
N ALA A 31 14.22 0.82 6.86
CA ALA A 31 14.21 -0.61 7.16
C ALA A 31 14.17 -0.86 8.69
N ALA A 32 14.85 -0.02 9.48
CA ALA A 32 14.77 -0.07 10.93
C ALA A 32 13.38 0.38 11.46
N GLN A 33 12.76 1.38 10.84
CA GLN A 33 11.40 1.82 11.16
C GLN A 33 10.38 0.72 10.86
N CYS A 34 10.52 0.01 9.74
CA CYS A 34 9.72 -1.17 9.42
C CYS A 34 9.82 -2.22 10.50
N ASP A 35 11.03 -2.60 10.89
CA ASP A 35 11.27 -3.61 11.92
C ASP A 35 10.72 -3.17 13.30
N SER A 36 10.59 -1.88 13.55
CA SER A 36 10.01 -1.36 14.81
C SER A 36 8.49 -1.53 14.90
N VAL A 37 7.78 -1.57 13.76
CA VAL A 37 6.31 -1.72 13.71
C VAL A 37 5.84 -3.06 13.16
N ILE A 38 6.73 -3.81 12.49
CA ILE A 38 6.54 -5.18 12.02
C ILE A 38 7.63 -6.04 12.67
N PRO A 39 7.32 -6.85 13.69
CA PRO A 39 8.31 -7.51 14.55
C PRO A 39 8.94 -8.76 13.90
N VAL A 40 9.25 -8.71 12.61
CA VAL A 40 9.93 -9.75 11.82
C VAL A 40 10.70 -9.07 10.68
N SER A 41 12.03 -9.07 10.70
CA SER A 41 12.82 -8.50 9.60
C SER A 41 12.76 -9.33 8.33
N VAL A 42 12.83 -8.67 7.18
CA VAL A 42 13.03 -9.32 5.87
C VAL A 42 14.43 -9.95 5.83
N PRO A 43 14.58 -11.27 5.63
CA PRO A 43 15.88 -11.92 5.55
C PRO A 43 16.56 -11.65 4.20
N ALA A 44 17.85 -11.97 4.11
CA ALA A 44 18.51 -12.13 2.81
C ALA A 44 17.92 -13.35 2.08
N PHE A 45 17.86 -13.28 0.75
CA PHE A 45 17.22 -14.32 -0.06
C PHE A 45 17.77 -14.32 -1.49
N SER A 46 17.42 -15.33 -2.28
CA SER A 46 17.63 -15.36 -3.73
C SER A 46 16.29 -15.41 -4.46
N CYS A 47 16.22 -14.83 -5.65
CA CYS A 47 15.05 -14.94 -6.51
C CYS A 47 14.70 -16.41 -6.86
N SER A 48 15.70 -17.29 -6.83
CA SER A 48 15.58 -18.73 -7.01
C SER A 48 14.93 -19.46 -5.81
N ASP A 49 14.77 -18.81 -4.66
CA ASP A 49 13.97 -19.32 -3.53
C ASP A 49 12.46 -19.29 -3.83
N GLY A 50 12.06 -18.56 -4.88
CA GLY A 50 10.69 -18.39 -5.29
C GLY A 50 10.25 -19.43 -6.32
N LEU A 51 8.96 -19.41 -6.62
CA LEU A 51 8.37 -20.23 -7.68
C LEU A 51 8.25 -19.43 -8.96
N VAL A 52 8.48 -20.08 -10.09
CA VAL A 52 8.32 -19.43 -11.40
C VAL A 52 6.85 -19.06 -11.61
N VAL A 53 6.61 -17.80 -11.98
CA VAL A 53 5.29 -17.33 -12.40
C VAL A 53 4.93 -18.01 -13.73
N PRO A 54 3.86 -18.83 -13.78
CA PRO A 54 3.52 -19.59 -14.97
C PRO A 54 3.16 -18.68 -16.13
N LYS A 55 3.68 -18.96 -17.33
CA LYS A 55 3.16 -18.32 -18.54
C LYS A 55 1.84 -18.97 -18.92
N VAL A 56 0.79 -18.18 -18.94
CA VAL A 56 -0.43 -18.53 -19.68
C VAL A 56 -0.54 -17.55 -20.85
N VAL A 57 -0.37 -18.05 -22.07
CA VAL A 57 -0.60 -17.26 -23.29
C VAL A 57 -1.76 -17.81 -24.09
N ASP A 58 -2.56 -16.89 -24.61
CA ASP A 58 -3.71 -17.19 -25.43
C ASP A 58 -3.26 -17.81 -26.75
N ARG A 59 -4.23 -18.28 -27.54
CA ARG A 59 -3.99 -18.87 -28.86
C ARG A 59 -3.38 -17.87 -29.86
N MET A 60 -3.34 -16.58 -29.52
CA MET A 60 -2.77 -15.49 -30.32
C MET A 60 -1.36 -15.09 -29.82
N GLY A 61 -0.86 -15.71 -28.75
CA GLY A 61 0.44 -15.42 -28.15
C GLY A 61 0.46 -14.24 -27.18
N HIS A 62 -0.69 -13.64 -26.87
CA HIS A 62 -0.80 -12.64 -25.81
C HIS A 62 -0.87 -13.32 -24.45
N CYS A 63 -0.48 -12.63 -23.41
CA CYS A 63 -0.75 -13.07 -22.04
C CYS A 63 -2.24 -13.30 -21.82
N GLU A 64 -2.66 -14.53 -21.46
CA GLU A 64 -4.03 -14.77 -20.99
C GLU A 64 -4.28 -14.03 -19.67
N LYS A 65 -3.20 -13.81 -18.91
CA LYS A 65 -3.22 -13.18 -17.58
C LYS A 65 -2.02 -12.25 -17.48
N PRO A 66 -2.05 -11.06 -18.09
CA PRO A 66 -0.92 -10.14 -17.99
C PRO A 66 -0.72 -9.64 -16.56
N GLU A 67 0.51 -9.28 -16.21
CA GLU A 67 0.76 -8.46 -15.03
C GLU A 67 0.12 -7.08 -15.25
N ASP A 68 -0.78 -6.67 -14.36
CA ASP A 68 -1.58 -5.42 -14.46
C ASP A 68 -0.71 -4.16 -14.62
N LEU A 69 0.57 -4.22 -14.25
CA LEU A 69 1.49 -3.09 -14.30
C LEU A 69 2.05 -2.81 -15.71
N TYR A 70 2.13 -3.81 -16.60
CA TYR A 70 2.86 -3.68 -17.87
C TYR A 70 2.23 -4.42 -19.05
N THR A 71 1.01 -4.95 -18.90
CA THR A 71 0.28 -5.71 -19.94
C THR A 71 1.09 -6.86 -20.57
N THR A 72 2.17 -7.29 -19.90
CA THR A 72 3.16 -8.23 -20.41
C THR A 72 3.53 -9.22 -19.31
N CYS A 73 3.71 -10.49 -19.69
CA CYS A 73 4.17 -11.55 -18.80
C CYS A 73 5.63 -11.82 -19.10
N ARG A 74 6.48 -11.63 -18.10
CA ARG A 74 7.91 -11.90 -18.21
C ARG A 74 8.15 -13.33 -17.75
N LYS A 75 8.38 -14.27 -18.68
CA LYS A 75 8.68 -15.66 -18.33
C LYS A 75 9.85 -15.74 -17.36
N TYR A 76 9.85 -16.78 -16.53
CA TYR A 76 10.93 -17.07 -15.58
C TYR A 76 11.13 -15.99 -14.51
N SER A 77 10.18 -15.06 -14.40
CA SER A 77 10.01 -14.24 -13.20
C SER A 77 9.57 -15.15 -12.06
N THR A 78 9.92 -14.80 -10.84
CA THR A 78 9.62 -15.62 -9.67
C THR A 78 8.83 -14.84 -8.64
N LEU A 79 7.99 -15.57 -7.90
CA LEU A 79 7.21 -15.07 -6.79
C LEU A 79 7.41 -16.02 -5.61
N GLY A 80 7.64 -15.48 -4.42
CA GLY A 80 7.89 -16.32 -3.25
C GLY A 80 7.43 -15.70 -1.94
N LYS A 81 7.48 -16.54 -0.91
CA LYS A 81 7.26 -16.18 0.50
C LYS A 81 8.57 -16.37 1.27
N LEU A 82 8.90 -15.44 2.15
CA LEU A 82 10.06 -15.54 3.03
C LEU A 82 9.63 -16.00 4.42
N ALA A 83 10.51 -16.70 5.13
CA ALA A 83 10.18 -17.33 6.42
C ALA A 83 9.68 -16.31 7.46
N GLU A 84 8.52 -16.61 8.04
CA GLU A 84 7.77 -15.70 8.92
C GLU A 84 8.06 -15.93 10.41
N ASN A 85 9.19 -16.56 10.79
CA ASN A 85 9.64 -16.81 12.18
C ASN A 85 8.51 -17.15 13.19
N ASN A 86 7.57 -18.02 12.82
CA ASN A 86 6.40 -18.43 13.61
C ASN A 86 5.39 -17.32 13.96
N LYS A 87 5.45 -16.16 13.28
CA LYS A 87 4.49 -15.06 13.41
C LYS A 87 3.45 -15.15 12.30
N LYS A 88 2.34 -15.84 12.59
CA LYS A 88 1.23 -16.06 11.65
C LYS A 88 0.58 -14.78 11.11
N ASP A 89 0.78 -13.65 11.81
CA ASP A 89 0.19 -12.36 11.44
C ASP A 89 1.10 -11.51 10.52
N VAL A 90 2.30 -11.98 10.17
CA VAL A 90 3.24 -11.24 9.31
C VAL A 90 3.45 -11.99 8.01
N GLN A 91 3.16 -11.31 6.90
CA GLN A 91 3.34 -11.81 5.55
C GLN A 91 4.54 -11.12 4.90
N ILE A 92 5.52 -11.89 4.42
CA ILE A 92 6.63 -11.37 3.61
C ILE A 92 6.59 -12.05 2.25
N ARG A 93 6.38 -11.25 1.19
CA ARG A 93 6.35 -11.73 -0.20
C ARG A 93 7.37 -10.99 -1.03
N PHE A 94 7.96 -11.69 -1.99
CA PHE A 94 8.82 -11.07 -2.98
C PHE A 94 8.40 -11.44 -4.40
N SER A 95 8.69 -10.54 -5.33
CA SER A 95 8.62 -10.76 -6.76
C SER A 95 9.96 -10.38 -7.39
N CYS A 96 10.46 -11.22 -8.29
CA CYS A 96 11.64 -10.92 -9.09
C CYS A 96 11.28 -11.02 -10.57
N ARG A 97 11.36 -9.91 -11.30
CA ARG A 97 10.91 -9.79 -12.69
C ARG A 97 12.08 -9.71 -13.66
N ARG A 98 12.08 -10.61 -14.65
CA ARG A 98 13.14 -10.72 -15.66
C ARG A 98 13.16 -9.51 -16.60
N ALA A 99 14.34 -9.09 -17.05
CA ALA A 99 14.51 -7.94 -17.94
C ALA A 99 13.91 -8.16 -19.33
N LYS A 100 13.82 -9.41 -19.79
CA LYS A 100 13.25 -9.78 -21.09
C LYS A 100 12.06 -10.73 -20.94
N LEU A 101 11.16 -10.70 -21.92
CA LEU A 101 9.89 -11.43 -21.88
C LEU A 101 10.02 -12.96 -21.92
N ASP A 102 11.07 -13.49 -22.57
CA ASP A 102 11.23 -14.92 -22.80
C ASP A 102 12.70 -15.36 -22.75
N ASP A 103 13.40 -15.00 -21.67
CA ASP A 103 14.82 -15.32 -21.51
C ASP A 103 15.13 -15.64 -20.05
N ALA A 104 15.25 -16.94 -19.75
CA ALA A 104 15.57 -17.45 -18.42
C ALA A 104 16.96 -17.03 -17.93
N THR A 105 17.84 -16.63 -18.85
CA THR A 105 19.20 -16.17 -18.55
C THR A 105 19.26 -14.66 -18.37
N SER A 106 18.21 -13.93 -18.75
CA SER A 106 18.18 -12.48 -18.58
C SER A 106 18.23 -12.12 -17.09
N PRO A 107 18.95 -11.05 -16.71
CA PRO A 107 18.98 -10.61 -15.34
C PRO A 107 17.57 -10.20 -14.87
N PHE A 108 17.37 -10.15 -13.56
CA PHE A 108 16.21 -9.49 -12.98
C PHE A 108 16.42 -7.98 -13.05
N HIS A 109 15.40 -7.26 -13.49
CA HIS A 109 15.45 -5.80 -13.63
C HIS A 109 14.65 -5.05 -12.54
N ASP A 110 13.76 -5.78 -11.87
CA ASP A 110 12.80 -5.28 -10.91
C ASP A 110 12.59 -6.38 -9.86
N ILE A 111 13.06 -6.13 -8.64
CA ILE A 111 12.94 -7.03 -7.49
C ILE A 111 12.21 -6.27 -6.40
N ALA A 112 11.05 -6.75 -5.99
CA ALA A 112 10.20 -6.11 -4.99
C ALA A 112 9.96 -7.05 -3.81
N VAL A 113 9.92 -6.50 -2.61
CA VAL A 113 9.54 -7.19 -1.37
C VAL A 113 8.47 -6.37 -0.66
N ILE A 114 7.41 -7.05 -0.24
CA ILE A 114 6.33 -6.49 0.57
C ILE A 114 6.33 -7.24 1.89
N GLN A 115 6.52 -6.49 2.97
CA GLN A 115 6.43 -6.97 4.35
C GLN A 115 5.18 -6.35 4.97
N HIS A 116 4.25 -7.17 5.46
CA HIS A 116 2.95 -6.73 5.94
C HIS A 116 2.58 -7.40 7.26
N ASN A 117 2.09 -6.63 8.22
CA ASN A 117 1.51 -7.14 9.46
C ASN A 117 -0.03 -7.07 9.38
N GLU A 118 -0.68 -8.22 9.25
CA GLU A 118 -2.14 -8.33 9.10
C GLU A 118 -2.93 -7.84 10.32
N LYS A 119 -2.29 -7.82 11.49
CA LYS A 119 -2.93 -7.37 12.74
C LYS A 119 -2.95 -5.86 12.84
N THR A 120 -1.83 -5.21 12.52
CA THR A 120 -1.68 -3.74 12.67
C THR A 120 -1.95 -2.97 11.39
N GLY A 121 -1.84 -3.63 10.23
CA GLY A 121 -1.89 -3.02 8.91
C GLY A 121 -0.57 -2.43 8.43
N ALA A 122 0.46 -2.39 9.27
CA ALA A 122 1.75 -1.84 8.93
C ALA A 122 2.35 -2.59 7.73
N THR A 123 2.78 -1.85 6.71
CA THR A 123 3.33 -2.39 5.48
C THR A 123 4.58 -1.63 5.08
N CYS A 124 5.59 -2.38 4.65
CA CYS A 124 6.81 -1.86 4.09
C CYS A 124 7.06 -2.41 2.69
N PHE A 125 7.51 -1.51 1.82
CA PHE A 125 7.88 -1.82 0.44
C PHE A 125 9.39 -1.65 0.28
N TYR A 126 10.02 -2.66 -0.30
CA TYR A 126 11.41 -2.59 -0.71
C TYR A 126 11.47 -2.92 -2.19
N GLN A 127 12.26 -2.14 -2.94
CA GLN A 127 12.39 -2.39 -4.37
C GLN A 127 13.81 -2.15 -4.83
N TYR A 128 14.24 -2.95 -5.79
CA TYR A 128 15.45 -2.78 -6.55
C TYR A 128 15.10 -2.71 -8.03
N LEU A 129 15.49 -1.61 -8.67
CA LEU A 129 15.40 -1.33 -10.09
C LEU A 129 16.82 -1.25 -10.64
N GLY A 130 17.16 -2.17 -11.53
CA GLY A 130 18.50 -2.30 -12.06
C GLY A 130 18.78 -3.74 -12.48
N SER A 131 19.91 -3.99 -13.12
CA SER A 131 20.25 -5.35 -13.59
C SER A 131 20.96 -6.14 -12.50
N HIS A 132 20.33 -7.21 -12.00
CA HIS A 132 20.92 -8.10 -11.00
C HIS A 132 20.73 -9.58 -11.36
N SER A 133 21.63 -10.46 -10.89
CA SER A 133 21.52 -11.91 -11.10
C SER A 133 20.32 -12.53 -10.37
N GLY A 134 19.88 -11.87 -9.29
CA GLY A 134 18.87 -12.37 -8.36
C GLY A 134 19.42 -13.23 -7.24
N GLU A 135 20.74 -13.43 -7.17
CA GLU A 135 21.38 -14.27 -6.15
C GLU A 135 21.90 -13.44 -4.98
N ASN A 136 21.77 -13.97 -3.76
CA ASN A 136 22.31 -13.37 -2.52
C ASN A 136 21.84 -11.92 -2.28
N LEU A 137 20.55 -11.67 -2.47
CA LEU A 137 19.96 -10.37 -2.21
C LEU A 137 20.08 -10.05 -0.71
N PRO A 138 20.65 -8.89 -0.35
CA PRO A 138 20.87 -8.56 1.05
C PRO A 138 19.56 -8.18 1.74
N ALA A 139 19.43 -8.55 3.02
CA ALA A 139 18.33 -8.08 3.87
C ALA A 139 18.28 -6.54 3.89
N PRO A 140 17.10 -5.89 3.76
CA PRO A 140 16.96 -4.44 3.76
C PRO A 140 17.63 -3.72 4.93
N ASN A 141 17.53 -4.28 6.15
CA ASN A 141 18.11 -3.70 7.36
C ASN A 141 19.63 -3.96 7.51
N SER A 142 20.24 -4.76 6.63
CA SER A 142 21.66 -5.10 6.69
C SER A 142 22.56 -3.98 6.15
N ALA A 143 23.86 -4.02 6.46
CA ALA A 143 24.82 -3.05 5.92
C ALA A 143 24.86 -3.04 4.38
N ALA A 144 24.72 -4.20 3.74
CA ALA A 144 24.67 -4.33 2.28
C ALA A 144 23.34 -3.86 1.68
N GLY A 145 22.22 -4.11 2.38
CA GLY A 145 20.87 -3.73 1.94
C GLY A 145 20.73 -2.23 1.66
N LYS A 146 21.42 -1.41 2.46
CA LYS A 146 21.40 0.06 2.40
C LYS A 146 21.85 0.65 1.08
N ASN A 147 22.73 -0.06 0.37
CA ASN A 147 23.24 0.36 -0.93
C ASN A 147 22.59 -0.44 -2.07
N PHE A 148 21.79 -1.45 -1.74
CA PHE A 148 21.14 -2.32 -2.69
C PHE A 148 19.73 -1.82 -2.99
N TRP A 149 18.88 -1.72 -1.97
CA TRP A 149 17.48 -1.33 -2.16
C TRP A 149 17.37 0.15 -2.53
N ASN A 150 16.52 0.45 -3.52
CA ASN A 150 16.20 1.83 -3.85
C ASN A 150 15.44 2.48 -2.70
N GLN A 151 15.58 3.80 -2.65
CA GLN A 151 14.74 4.64 -1.82
C GLN A 151 13.26 4.43 -2.18
N PRO A 152 12.36 4.28 -1.19
CA PRO A 152 10.94 4.27 -1.43
C PRO A 152 10.52 5.47 -2.27
N VAL A 153 9.70 5.13 -3.23
CA VAL A 153 9.32 5.95 -4.37
C VAL A 153 7.81 5.95 -4.41
N ASP A 154 7.25 7.11 -4.73
CA ASP A 154 5.83 7.46 -4.73
C ASP A 154 4.93 6.43 -5.41
N TYR A 155 5.49 5.71 -6.40
CA TYR A 155 4.70 4.87 -7.28
C TYR A 155 4.19 3.60 -6.60
N CYS A 156 4.86 3.08 -5.56
CA CYS A 156 4.38 1.90 -4.83
C CYS A 156 2.98 2.18 -4.28
N SER A 157 2.83 3.31 -3.58
CA SER A 157 1.56 3.74 -3.00
C SER A 157 0.49 4.00 -4.06
N SER A 158 0.86 4.52 -5.24
CA SER A 158 -0.09 4.75 -6.33
C SER A 158 -0.72 3.46 -6.88
N CYS A 159 0.00 2.33 -6.80
CA CYS A 159 -0.48 1.03 -7.25
C CYS A 159 -1.11 0.22 -6.11
N HIS A 160 -0.57 0.33 -4.90
CA HIS A 160 -0.96 -0.42 -3.70
C HIS A 160 -1.96 0.34 -2.81
N THR A 161 -2.74 1.25 -3.38
CA THR A 161 -3.73 2.04 -2.63
C THR A 161 -4.79 1.19 -1.92
N ASN A 162 -5.22 0.07 -2.52
CA ASN A 162 -6.26 -0.79 -1.97
C ASN A 162 -5.73 -1.79 -0.94
N GLY A 163 -4.42 -1.88 -0.78
CA GLY A 163 -3.79 -2.82 0.12
C GLY A 163 -2.39 -3.23 -0.31
N PRO A 164 -1.71 -4.01 0.55
CA PRO A 164 -0.31 -4.35 0.39
C PRO A 164 -0.04 -5.23 -0.84
N PHE A 165 -0.92 -6.16 -1.20
CA PHE A 165 -0.70 -7.13 -2.26
C PHE A 165 -1.69 -6.93 -3.41
N ILE A 166 -1.19 -6.65 -4.61
CA ILE A 166 -1.98 -6.62 -5.85
C ILE A 166 -2.18 -8.06 -6.34
N ARG A 167 -3.43 -8.40 -6.66
CA ARG A 167 -3.80 -9.73 -7.17
C ARG A 167 -4.14 -9.64 -8.65
N SER A 168 -3.13 -9.82 -9.48
CA SER A 168 -3.38 -10.17 -10.87
C SER A 168 -3.71 -11.68 -10.93
N PRO A 169 -4.53 -12.13 -11.91
CA PRO A 169 -4.71 -13.55 -12.19
C PRO A 169 -3.38 -14.30 -12.43
N ASP A 170 -2.34 -13.60 -12.91
CA ASP A 170 -1.00 -14.15 -13.18
C ASP A 170 -0.23 -14.54 -11.92
N TYR A 171 -0.28 -13.70 -10.88
CA TYR A 171 0.35 -14.00 -9.60
C TYR A 171 -0.51 -14.90 -8.73
N TRP A 172 -1.84 -14.84 -8.86
CA TRP A 172 -2.74 -15.66 -8.05
C TRP A 172 -2.55 -17.16 -8.32
N GLN A 173 -2.28 -17.57 -9.55
CA GLN A 173 -2.08 -18.98 -9.90
C GLN A 173 -0.77 -19.61 -9.37
N VAL A 174 0.13 -18.82 -8.76
CA VAL A 174 1.36 -19.34 -8.17
C VAL A 174 1.03 -19.99 -6.83
N VAL A 175 1.12 -21.31 -6.79
CA VAL A 175 0.88 -22.13 -5.59
C VAL A 175 2.13 -22.93 -5.24
N ASP A 176 2.35 -23.16 -3.94
CA ASP A 176 3.45 -23.99 -3.46
C ASP A 176 3.18 -25.49 -3.59
N ALA A 177 4.12 -26.31 -3.11
CA ALA A 177 4.03 -27.76 -3.15
C ALA A 177 2.82 -28.35 -2.40
N HIS A 178 2.19 -27.57 -1.50
CA HIS A 178 0.99 -27.95 -0.77
C HIS A 178 -0.28 -27.39 -1.41
N SER A 179 -0.17 -26.79 -2.60
CA SER A 179 -1.24 -26.05 -3.29
C SER A 179 -1.69 -24.78 -2.55
N ASP A 180 -0.88 -24.26 -1.63
CA ASP A 180 -1.16 -22.98 -0.98
C ASP A 180 -0.72 -21.84 -1.90
N HIS A 181 -1.59 -20.85 -2.09
CA HIS A 181 -1.25 -19.65 -2.85
C HIS A 181 -0.07 -18.91 -2.22
N ILE A 182 0.89 -18.49 -3.05
CA ILE A 182 1.98 -17.64 -2.57
C ILE A 182 1.42 -16.32 -2.08
N LEU A 183 0.54 -15.65 -2.82
CA LEU A 183 -0.15 -14.46 -2.30
C LEU A 183 -1.15 -14.84 -1.20
N PRO A 184 -1.21 -14.10 -0.08
CA PRO A 184 -2.15 -14.39 1.01
C PRO A 184 -3.62 -14.27 0.54
N SER A 185 -4.59 -14.95 1.19
CA SER A 185 -6.02 -14.82 0.85
C SER A 185 -6.62 -13.49 1.32
N VAL A 186 -7.48 -12.83 0.53
CA VAL A 186 -8.15 -11.58 0.94
C VAL A 186 -9.44 -11.95 1.65
N TYR A 187 -9.47 -11.76 2.96
CA TYR A 187 -10.72 -11.42 3.65
C TYR A 187 -10.54 -10.21 4.57
N SER A 188 -9.40 -9.54 4.45
CA SER A 188 -9.06 -8.46 5.34
C SER A 188 -9.42 -7.13 4.67
N ILE A 189 -10.63 -6.64 4.94
CA ILE A 189 -10.97 -5.20 4.98
C ILE A 189 -10.13 -4.41 6.02
N LYS A 190 -9.08 -5.03 6.59
CA LYS A 190 -8.30 -4.41 7.66
C LYS A 190 -7.33 -3.38 7.09
N LYS A 191 -7.00 -2.49 8.02
CA LYS A 191 -6.11 -1.35 7.95
C LYS A 191 -4.85 -1.66 7.13
N TYR A 192 -4.47 -0.72 6.28
CA TYR A 192 -3.22 -0.73 5.54
C TYR A 192 -2.51 0.59 5.77
N THR A 193 -1.35 0.57 6.40
CA THR A 193 -0.56 1.76 6.73
C THR A 193 0.83 1.60 6.17
N LEU A 194 1.33 2.65 5.53
CA LEU A 194 2.70 2.69 5.06
C LEU A 194 3.64 3.02 6.22
N ALA A 195 4.58 2.14 6.49
CA ALA A 195 5.53 2.30 7.59
C ALA A 195 6.86 2.94 7.14
N ASN A 196 7.16 2.97 5.84
CA ASN A 196 8.44 3.47 5.31
C ASN A 196 8.34 4.46 4.16
N THR A 197 7.26 5.24 4.07
CA THR A 197 7.07 6.11 2.90
C THR A 197 6.67 7.53 3.29
N THR A 198 7.37 8.18 4.21
CA THR A 198 7.15 9.63 4.36
C THR A 198 7.68 10.34 3.09
N PRO A 199 6.88 11.19 2.40
CA PRO A 199 5.61 11.81 2.82
C PRO A 199 4.30 11.19 2.27
N TYR A 200 4.33 10.01 1.64
CA TYR A 200 3.17 9.32 1.06
C TYR A 200 2.24 8.75 2.11
N GLN A 201 1.01 9.26 2.11
CA GLN A 201 -0.09 8.73 2.89
C GLN A 201 -1.08 8.01 1.97
N VAL A 202 -1.57 6.87 2.43
CA VAL A 202 -2.74 6.22 1.84
C VAL A 202 -3.95 6.64 2.64
N TYR A 203 -5.08 6.81 1.96
CA TYR A 203 -6.33 7.23 2.57
C TYR A 203 -7.42 6.24 2.20
N ASP A 204 -8.20 5.79 3.18
CA ASP A 204 -9.42 5.05 2.89
C ASP A 204 -10.47 6.06 2.41
N VAL A 205 -11.09 5.79 1.25
CA VAL A 205 -12.13 6.63 0.66
C VAL A 205 -13.45 5.90 0.72
N TYR A 206 -14.47 6.55 1.28
CA TYR A 206 -15.83 5.99 1.29
C TYR A 206 -16.85 7.01 0.83
N LYS A 207 -17.92 6.50 0.22
CA LYS A 207 -19.14 7.23 -0.11
C LYS A 207 -20.35 6.44 0.36
N LYS A 208 -21.28 7.09 1.07
CA LYS A 208 -22.53 6.47 1.49
C LYS A 208 -23.32 5.98 0.28
N GLY A 209 -23.80 4.73 0.33
CA GLY A 209 -24.55 4.11 -0.76
C GLY A 209 -23.68 3.59 -1.92
N ASN A 210 -22.35 3.75 -1.87
CA ASN A 210 -21.46 3.10 -2.81
C ASN A 210 -21.26 1.64 -2.37
N ALA A 211 -21.80 0.71 -3.17
CA ALA A 211 -21.79 -0.71 -2.84
C ALA A 211 -20.37 -1.32 -2.90
N CYS A 212 -19.46 -0.76 -3.69
CA CYS A 212 -18.12 -1.31 -3.88
C CYS A 212 -17.28 -1.21 -2.59
N VAL A 213 -17.37 -0.08 -1.88
CA VAL A 213 -16.61 0.14 -0.64
C VAL A 213 -17.19 -0.59 0.58
N SER A 214 -18.28 -1.34 0.39
CA SER A 214 -18.79 -2.25 1.44
C SER A 214 -17.98 -3.54 1.54
N CYS A 215 -17.29 -3.92 0.46
CA CYS A 215 -16.49 -5.15 0.36
C CYS A 215 -15.02 -4.88 -0.02
N HIS A 216 -14.73 -3.79 -0.75
CA HIS A 216 -13.40 -3.45 -1.24
C HIS A 216 -12.83 -2.23 -0.51
N ASN A 217 -11.55 -2.28 -0.16
CA ASN A 217 -10.84 -1.05 0.19
C ASN A 217 -10.49 -0.30 -1.09
N VAL A 218 -10.86 0.97 -1.18
CA VAL A 218 -10.46 1.87 -2.25
C VAL A 218 -9.64 2.99 -1.65
N GLY A 219 -8.34 2.94 -1.92
CA GLY A 219 -7.41 3.93 -1.40
C GLY A 219 -7.22 5.12 -2.33
N ALA A 220 -6.94 6.27 -1.73
CA ALA A 220 -6.30 7.41 -2.39
C ALA A 220 -4.87 7.57 -1.91
N TYR A 221 -4.07 8.28 -2.70
CA TYR A 221 -2.71 8.68 -2.35
C TYR A 221 -2.52 10.17 -2.59
N LYS A 222 -1.52 10.73 -1.92
CA LYS A 222 -1.02 12.08 -2.15
C LYS A 222 0.43 11.99 -2.62
N THR A 223 0.78 12.62 -3.74
CA THR A 223 2.18 12.72 -4.17
C THR A 223 2.94 13.73 -3.32
N SER A 224 4.27 13.62 -3.26
CA SER A 224 5.12 14.56 -2.51
C SER A 224 4.99 16.01 -2.99
N GLU A 225 4.72 16.20 -4.27
CA GLU A 225 4.61 17.51 -4.93
C GLU A 225 3.15 18.00 -5.08
N GLY A 226 2.15 17.14 -4.80
CA GLY A 226 0.74 17.41 -5.05
C GLY A 226 -0.02 17.83 -3.79
N SER A 227 -0.87 18.86 -3.90
CA SER A 227 -1.82 19.21 -2.83
C SER A 227 -3.11 18.38 -2.86
N GLN A 228 -3.40 17.73 -3.99
CA GLN A 228 -4.64 16.99 -4.24
C GLN A 228 -4.46 15.47 -4.07
N LEU A 229 -5.46 14.84 -3.48
CA LEU A 229 -5.58 13.39 -3.42
C LEU A 229 -5.97 12.82 -4.77
N GLN A 230 -5.51 11.61 -5.06
CA GLN A 230 -5.86 10.87 -6.26
C GLN A 230 -6.24 9.44 -5.90
N ILE A 231 -7.32 8.92 -6.49
CA ILE A 231 -7.61 7.47 -6.43
C ILE A 231 -6.45 6.72 -7.10
N GLY A 232 -6.03 5.61 -6.49
CA GLY A 232 -4.91 4.82 -7.00
C GLY A 232 -5.05 4.39 -8.45
N ARG A 233 -3.91 4.28 -9.14
CA ARG A 233 -3.85 3.94 -10.56
C ARG A 233 -4.51 2.60 -10.87
N VAL A 234 -4.33 1.60 -9.99
CA VAL A 234 -4.90 0.26 -10.17
C VAL A 234 -6.42 0.27 -10.11
N ASN A 235 -7.04 1.15 -9.31
CA ASN A 235 -8.49 1.33 -9.32
C ASN A 235 -8.97 1.83 -10.68
N LYS A 236 -8.33 2.88 -11.19
CA LYS A 236 -8.69 3.47 -12.49
C LYS A 236 -8.49 2.49 -13.64
N LEU A 237 -7.43 1.67 -13.57
CA LEU A 237 -7.21 0.58 -14.52
C LEU A 237 -8.32 -0.48 -14.40
N ALA A 238 -8.71 -0.89 -13.20
CA ALA A 238 -9.75 -1.90 -12.98
C ALA A 238 -11.15 -1.46 -13.49
N ALA A 239 -11.51 -0.18 -13.36
CA ALA A 239 -12.73 0.33 -13.99
C ALA A 239 -12.55 0.62 -15.49
N GLY A 240 -11.33 0.49 -15.99
CA GLY A 240 -10.99 0.71 -17.38
C GLY A 240 -11.13 2.18 -17.82
N GLN A 241 -10.83 3.12 -16.90
CA GLN A 241 -10.84 4.57 -17.14
C GLN A 241 -9.51 5.08 -17.74
N VAL A 242 -8.41 4.31 -17.69
CA VAL A 242 -7.13 4.71 -18.29
C VAL A 242 -7.00 4.13 -19.71
N HIS A 243 -7.72 4.71 -20.66
CA HIS A 243 -7.52 4.47 -22.09
C HIS A 243 -6.61 5.54 -22.69
N SER A 244 -5.29 5.40 -22.52
CA SER A 244 -4.29 6.01 -23.41
C SER A 244 -2.89 5.60 -22.96
N LEU A 245 -2.51 4.34 -23.19
CA LEU A 245 -1.15 4.09 -23.67
C LEU A 245 -1.27 4.14 -25.19
N SER A 246 -0.66 5.17 -25.77
CA SER A 246 -0.71 5.53 -27.19
C SER A 246 -0.61 4.33 -28.13
N GLY A 247 -1.71 4.01 -28.82
CA GLY A 247 -1.77 2.96 -29.83
C GLY A 247 -3.12 2.27 -29.79
N GLY A 248 -4.10 2.83 -30.52
CA GLY A 248 -5.46 2.34 -30.58
C GLY A 248 -5.55 0.85 -30.89
N ASN A 249 -5.85 0.08 -29.84
CA ASN A 249 -6.60 -1.15 -29.83
C ASN A 249 -6.92 -1.37 -28.35
N SER A 250 -8.18 -1.22 -27.97
CA SER A 250 -8.65 -1.56 -26.62
C SER A 250 -8.33 -3.03 -26.37
N PRO A 251 -7.39 -3.39 -25.48
CA PRO A 251 -7.19 -4.79 -25.15
C PRO A 251 -8.22 -5.13 -24.09
N THR A 252 -9.31 -5.74 -24.53
CA THR A 252 -10.24 -6.53 -23.72
C THR A 252 -9.55 -7.79 -23.18
N VAL A 253 -8.33 -7.70 -22.63
CA VAL A 253 -7.49 -8.88 -22.32
C VAL A 253 -6.82 -8.84 -20.94
N SER A 254 -6.98 -7.79 -20.13
CA SER A 254 -6.66 -7.90 -18.70
C SER A 254 -7.90 -8.39 -17.96
N GLY A 255 -7.93 -9.68 -17.60
CA GLY A 255 -9.00 -10.28 -16.78
C GLY A 255 -9.21 -9.65 -15.39
N TYR A 256 -8.48 -8.58 -15.06
CA TYR A 256 -8.68 -7.76 -13.87
C TYR A 256 -9.80 -6.71 -14.04
N ASP A 257 -9.92 -6.12 -15.24
CA ASP A 257 -10.98 -5.14 -15.58
C ASP A 257 -12.36 -5.80 -15.52
N ASP A 258 -12.43 -7.05 -16.00
CA ASP A 258 -13.66 -7.83 -16.00
C ASP A 258 -14.07 -8.26 -14.59
N PHE A 259 -13.12 -8.48 -13.68
CA PHE A 259 -13.43 -8.91 -12.32
C PHE A 259 -14.18 -7.82 -11.55
N MET A 260 -13.66 -6.58 -11.53
CA MET A 260 -14.36 -5.47 -10.86
C MET A 260 -15.66 -5.11 -11.57
N ALA A 261 -15.69 -5.17 -12.91
CA ALA A 261 -16.88 -4.94 -13.69
C ALA A 261 -17.97 -5.98 -13.42
N ASP A 262 -17.65 -7.27 -13.34
CA ASP A 262 -18.62 -8.35 -13.09
C ASP A 262 -19.25 -8.20 -11.70
N TYR A 263 -18.44 -7.94 -10.66
CA TYR A 263 -18.93 -7.68 -9.31
C TYR A 263 -19.78 -6.41 -9.20
N ALA A 264 -19.49 -5.38 -10.00
CA ALA A 264 -20.30 -4.16 -10.06
C ALA A 264 -21.59 -4.32 -10.90
N GLY A 265 -21.83 -5.50 -11.51
CA GLY A 265 -22.94 -5.72 -12.42
C GLY A 265 -22.78 -4.99 -13.76
N GLY A 266 -21.53 -4.73 -14.16
CA GLY A 266 -21.14 -4.09 -15.42
C GLY A 266 -20.05 -3.03 -15.24
N ARG A 267 -19.28 -2.81 -16.32
CA ARG A 267 -18.20 -1.81 -16.34
C ARG A 267 -18.68 -0.39 -16.07
N GLU A 268 -19.84 -0.01 -16.59
CA GLU A 268 -20.43 1.32 -16.35
C GLU A 268 -20.67 1.59 -14.86
N ASN A 269 -21.10 0.56 -14.11
CA ASN A 269 -21.32 0.68 -12.67
C ASN A 269 -20.00 0.78 -11.90
N ALA A 270 -18.97 0.04 -12.32
CA ALA A 270 -17.63 0.14 -11.74
C ALA A 270 -17.02 1.53 -11.96
N VAL A 271 -17.13 2.07 -13.19
CA VAL A 271 -16.70 3.43 -13.53
C VAL A 271 -17.43 4.46 -12.68
N LYS A 272 -18.76 4.40 -12.63
CA LYS A 272 -19.58 5.32 -11.84
C LYS A 272 -19.24 5.25 -10.35
N ALA A 273 -19.01 4.06 -9.81
CA ALA A 273 -18.61 3.88 -8.42
C ALA A 273 -17.25 4.54 -8.12
N LEU A 274 -16.29 4.52 -9.05
CA LEU A 274 -15.02 5.22 -8.89
C LEU A 274 -15.15 6.73 -9.04
N GLU A 275 -15.90 7.22 -10.03
CA GLU A 275 -16.17 8.66 -10.19
C GLU A 275 -16.83 9.25 -8.94
N ASP A 276 -17.74 8.47 -8.34
CA ASP A 276 -18.39 8.80 -7.09
C ASP A 276 -17.39 8.97 -5.93
N LEU A 277 -16.35 8.12 -5.86
CA LEU A 277 -15.29 8.19 -4.85
C LEU A 277 -14.27 9.29 -5.15
N GLU A 278 -13.94 9.52 -6.42
CA GLU A 278 -13.11 10.65 -6.85
C GLU A 278 -13.75 11.99 -6.46
N GLY A 279 -15.07 12.10 -6.65
CA GLY A 279 -15.85 13.24 -6.18
C GLY A 279 -15.75 13.47 -4.67
N CYS A 280 -15.46 12.44 -3.87
CA CYS A 280 -15.27 12.57 -2.43
C CYS A 280 -13.90 13.10 -2.01
N LEU A 281 -12.87 13.05 -2.87
CA LEU A 281 -11.49 13.41 -2.51
C LEU A 281 -11.29 14.88 -2.12
N GLY A 282 -12.16 15.76 -2.62
CA GLY A 282 -12.16 17.20 -2.28
C GLY A 282 -13.49 17.68 -1.69
N SER A 283 -14.41 16.76 -1.37
CA SER A 283 -15.76 17.11 -0.93
C SER A 283 -15.83 17.30 0.58
N THR A 284 -16.64 18.26 1.01
CA THR A 284 -17.04 18.44 2.42
C THR A 284 -18.41 17.80 2.72
N SER A 285 -18.97 17.04 1.76
CA SER A 285 -20.24 16.35 1.92
C SER A 285 -20.17 15.35 3.08
N THR A 286 -21.24 15.29 3.87
CA THR A 286 -21.41 14.31 4.96
C THR A 286 -21.57 12.88 4.46
N ASP A 287 -21.87 12.69 3.17
CA ASP A 287 -21.95 11.38 2.51
C ASP A 287 -20.58 10.88 2.05
N CYS A 288 -19.53 11.69 2.14
CA CYS A 288 -18.17 11.35 1.78
C CYS A 288 -17.28 11.25 3.03
N GLY A 289 -16.25 10.43 2.97
CA GLY A 289 -15.13 10.57 3.89
C GLY A 289 -13.82 10.02 3.34
N VAL A 290 -12.76 10.67 3.80
CA VAL A 290 -11.37 10.41 3.43
C VAL A 290 -10.58 10.36 4.72
N VAL A 291 -10.07 9.19 5.07
CA VAL A 291 -9.41 8.97 6.36
C VAL A 291 -7.98 8.53 6.12
N SER A 292 -7.01 9.27 6.65
CA SER A 292 -5.59 8.88 6.60
C SER A 292 -5.37 7.56 7.32
N THR A 293 -4.70 6.62 6.67
CA THR A 293 -4.41 5.30 7.25
C THR A 293 -3.30 5.32 8.29
N GLU A 294 -2.47 6.37 8.35
CA GLU A 294 -1.44 6.54 9.40
C GLU A 294 -2.05 6.77 10.78
N ARG A 295 -3.08 7.60 10.87
CA ARG A 295 -3.84 7.83 12.13
C ARG A 295 -4.49 6.55 12.65
N SER A 296 -4.76 5.59 11.77
CA SER A 296 -5.36 4.31 12.13
C SER A 296 -4.41 3.38 12.90
N SER A 297 -3.08 3.56 12.76
CA SER A 297 -2.02 2.72 13.34
C SER A 297 -1.62 3.12 14.77
N VAL A 298 -1.52 4.42 15.07
CA VAL A 298 -1.29 4.94 16.43
C VAL A 298 -2.49 4.65 17.34
N CYS A 299 -3.69 4.66 16.77
CA CYS A 299 -4.95 4.38 17.46
C CYS A 299 -5.38 2.90 17.36
N ALA A 300 -4.49 1.98 16.94
CA ALA A 300 -4.87 0.61 16.57
C ALA A 300 -5.13 -0.34 17.74
N ASN A 301 -4.80 0.03 18.98
CA ASN A 301 -4.81 -0.89 20.12
C ASN A 301 -6.14 -0.94 20.89
N GLU A 302 -7.16 -0.23 20.43
CA GLU A 302 -8.42 -0.15 21.14
C GLU A 302 -9.32 -1.37 20.91
N PRO A 303 -10.00 -1.87 21.95
CA PRO A 303 -10.84 -3.05 21.83
C PRO A 303 -11.97 -2.84 20.81
N LEU A 304 -12.11 -3.84 19.94
CA LEU A 304 -13.23 -3.95 18.99
C LEU A 304 -14.51 -4.32 19.74
N GLY A 305 -15.65 -3.86 19.23
CA GLY A 305 -16.97 -4.16 19.78
C GLY A 305 -17.93 -2.98 19.65
N THR A 306 -19.22 -3.28 19.52
CA THR A 306 -20.28 -2.26 19.49
C THR A 306 -20.37 -1.54 20.83
N GLN A 307 -19.82 -0.34 20.89
CA GLN A 307 -19.76 0.45 22.13
C GLN A 307 -19.64 1.95 21.85
N CYS A 308 -19.59 2.74 22.91
CA CYS A 308 -19.33 4.17 22.84
C CYS A 308 -17.83 4.41 22.78
N TYR A 309 -17.40 5.15 21.75
CA TYR A 309 -16.04 5.62 21.56
C TYR A 309 -15.98 7.13 21.80
N TRP A 310 -14.92 7.60 22.46
CA TRP A 310 -14.58 9.01 22.67
C TRP A 310 -13.29 9.30 21.88
N MET A 311 -13.26 10.39 21.11
CA MET A 311 -12.03 10.99 20.59
C MET A 311 -11.13 11.59 21.71
N GLU A 312 -10.21 10.80 22.26
CA GLU A 312 -9.29 11.25 23.32
C GLU A 312 -8.51 12.49 22.88
N ASN A 313 -8.16 13.38 23.80
CA ASN A 313 -7.41 14.61 23.50
C ASN A 313 -6.13 14.75 24.35
N SER A 314 -5.78 13.70 25.08
CA SER A 314 -4.69 13.69 26.05
C SER A 314 -3.33 13.41 25.40
N SER A 315 -3.31 12.56 24.36
CA SER A 315 -2.08 12.18 23.67
C SER A 315 -1.72 13.14 22.53
N GLY A 316 -2.64 14.04 22.16
CA GLY A 316 -2.54 14.88 20.97
C GLY A 316 -2.82 14.16 19.64
N ASN A 317 -3.06 12.85 19.66
CA ASN A 317 -3.33 12.05 18.45
C ASN A 317 -4.81 12.02 18.05
N TYR A 318 -5.72 12.43 18.95
CA TYR A 318 -7.15 12.46 18.69
C TYR A 318 -7.73 11.09 18.34
N CYS A 319 -7.26 10.06 19.05
CA CYS A 319 -7.69 8.69 18.81
C CYS A 319 -9.13 8.47 19.28
N TRP A 320 -9.93 7.76 18.49
CA TRP A 320 -11.14 7.16 19.02
C TRP A 320 -10.73 6.01 19.95
N VAL A 321 -11.08 6.12 21.23
CA VAL A 321 -10.81 5.12 22.26
C VAL A 321 -12.10 4.74 22.95
N LYS A 322 -12.11 3.62 23.66
CA LYS A 322 -13.28 3.26 24.46
C LYS A 322 -13.64 4.39 25.41
N SER A 323 -14.92 4.77 25.44
CA SER A 323 -15.39 5.83 26.32
C SER A 323 -15.04 5.52 27.79
N PRO A 324 -14.28 6.39 28.50
CA PRO A 324 -13.93 6.20 29.90
C PRO A 324 -15.16 6.25 30.82
N SER A 325 -16.27 6.82 30.34
CA SER A 325 -17.54 6.90 31.08
C SER A 325 -18.28 5.56 31.17
N GLY A 326 -17.76 4.47 30.58
CA GLY A 326 -18.33 3.13 30.70
C GLY A 326 -19.73 2.98 30.10
N VAL A 327 -20.06 3.81 29.10
CA VAL A 327 -21.39 3.88 28.52
C VAL A 327 -21.73 2.61 27.74
N GLY A 328 -22.79 1.93 28.18
CA GLY A 328 -23.23 0.64 27.64
C GLY A 328 -24.31 0.71 26.57
N ASP A 329 -24.84 1.88 26.23
CA ASP A 329 -25.92 2.03 25.26
C ASP A 329 -25.80 3.28 24.37
N ILE A 330 -26.46 3.23 23.21
CA ILE A 330 -26.39 4.26 22.17
C ILE A 330 -26.99 5.60 22.61
N ASN A 331 -28.05 5.62 23.41
CA ASN A 331 -28.73 6.86 23.81
C ASN A 331 -27.86 7.65 24.78
N SER A 332 -27.25 6.96 25.74
CA SER A 332 -26.27 7.54 26.65
C SER A 332 -25.04 8.03 25.91
N CYS A 333 -24.59 7.33 24.86
CA CYS A 333 -23.45 7.77 24.05
C CYS A 333 -23.80 9.03 23.23
N LYS A 334 -24.99 9.07 22.62
CA LYS A 334 -25.53 10.26 21.95
C LYS A 334 -25.61 11.44 22.89
N ALA A 335 -26.06 11.24 24.14
CA ALA A 335 -26.14 12.31 25.12
C ALA A 335 -24.78 12.97 25.39
N LEU A 336 -23.69 12.19 25.36
CA LEU A 336 -22.33 12.70 25.58
C LEU A 336 -21.73 13.43 24.37
N ASP A 337 -22.12 13.09 23.14
CA ASP A 337 -21.52 13.69 21.95
C ASP A 337 -21.83 15.19 21.83
N SER A 338 -20.78 16.01 21.81
CA SER A 338 -20.86 17.45 21.56
C SER A 338 -20.58 17.83 20.11
N CYS A 339 -20.14 16.89 19.28
CA CYS A 339 -19.52 17.24 18.00
C CYS A 339 -20.42 16.98 16.79
N ASN A 340 -21.43 16.12 16.92
CA ASN A 340 -22.15 15.66 15.75
C ASN A 340 -23.62 15.29 15.99
N GLY A 341 -24.36 16.23 16.58
CA GLY A 341 -25.82 16.12 16.77
C GLY A 341 -26.22 15.32 18.02
N GLY A 342 -25.30 15.15 18.96
CA GLY A 342 -25.58 14.61 20.29
C GLY A 342 -26.11 15.65 21.28
N GLY A 343 -26.25 15.22 22.54
CA GLY A 343 -26.81 16.01 23.64
C GLY A 343 -25.82 16.96 24.33
N GLY A 344 -24.53 16.85 24.02
CA GLY A 344 -23.48 17.73 24.56
C GLY A 344 -23.18 17.60 26.06
N ALA A 345 -23.64 16.54 26.72
CA ALA A 345 -23.51 16.37 28.17
C ALA A 345 -22.06 16.21 28.65
N SER A 346 -21.11 15.93 27.76
CA SER A 346 -19.69 15.81 28.09
C SER A 346 -18.97 17.15 28.26
N GLY A 347 -19.60 18.29 27.94
CA GLY A 347 -18.97 19.61 28.03
C GLY A 347 -17.95 19.90 26.92
N GLY A 348 -18.06 19.22 25.77
CA GLY A 348 -17.24 19.49 24.58
C GLY A 348 -16.54 18.27 23.97
N GLY A 349 -16.66 17.09 24.57
CA GLY A 349 -16.06 15.86 24.03
C GLY A 349 -16.83 15.31 22.82
N CYS A 350 -16.10 14.77 21.84
CA CYS A 350 -16.71 14.07 20.71
C CYS A 350 -16.89 12.59 21.02
N TYR A 351 -18.12 12.10 20.85
CA TYR A 351 -18.47 10.70 21.10
C TYR A 351 -19.14 10.09 19.87
N LYS A 352 -18.98 8.77 19.71
CA LYS A 352 -19.72 8.02 18.70
C LYS A 352 -20.04 6.61 19.19
N TRP A 353 -21.21 6.12 18.81
CA TRP A 353 -21.53 4.70 18.92
C TRP A 353 -21.07 3.99 17.66
N ALA A 354 -20.21 2.99 17.75
CA ALA A 354 -19.66 2.29 16.58
C ALA A 354 -19.24 0.86 16.93
N GLU A 355 -18.97 0.01 15.93
CA GLU A 355 -18.46 -1.36 16.13
C GLU A 355 -16.94 -1.40 16.37
N CYS A 356 -16.26 -0.31 16.04
CA CYS A 356 -14.83 -0.15 16.26
C CYS A 356 -14.45 1.33 16.33
N PRO A 357 -13.26 1.67 16.86
CA PRO A 357 -12.86 3.05 17.02
C PRO A 357 -12.70 3.79 15.69
N ASN A 358 -12.34 3.10 14.61
CA ASN A 358 -12.21 3.71 13.28
C ASN A 358 -13.44 3.47 12.38
N CYS A 359 -14.44 2.77 12.89
CA CYS A 359 -15.66 2.47 12.14
C CYS A 359 -16.53 3.73 12.04
N ASN A 360 -17.40 3.73 11.03
CA ASN A 360 -18.49 4.68 10.97
C ASN A 360 -19.36 4.55 12.21
N ARG A 361 -19.88 5.70 12.66
CA ARG A 361 -20.86 5.70 13.73
C ARG A 361 -22.17 5.08 13.25
N PHE A 362 -22.89 4.47 14.17
CA PHE A 362 -24.30 4.22 13.99
C PHE A 362 -25.08 5.54 13.93
N PRO A 363 -26.14 5.62 13.12
CA PRO A 363 -27.08 6.74 13.16
C PRO A 363 -27.75 6.81 14.55
N TRP A 364 -28.07 8.02 14.98
CA TRP A 364 -28.80 8.27 16.22
C TRP A 364 -29.82 9.37 16.08
#